data_AF-A0A2S7TY64-F1
#
_entry.id   AF-A0A2S7TY64-F1
#
_cell.length_a   1.000
_cell.length_b   1.000
_cell.length_c   1.000
_cell.angle_alpha   90.00
_cell.angle_beta   90.00
_cell.angle_gamma   90.00
#
_symmetry.space_group_name_H-M   'P 1'
#
loop_
_entity.id
_entity.type
_entity.pdbx_description
1 polymer ?
#
loop_
_entity_poly.entity_id
_entity_poly.type
_entity_poly.pdbx_seq_one_letter_code
_entity_poly.pdbx_strand_id
1 'polypeptide(L)'
;MLAKHFSDFISKRHQPASRDFATLVERLSEAVEAGSSCLDLRSHKKHSLGDWKTILASDAENSTVSSPGGNSPLILTTEGRLYLQRYFLHEKGIYEKVHQWLSQPVDKVSSPTKKLYRRYFPTSEGDDQALAAMTALQRRFTIISGGPGTGKTTTVLKVLLLLREQGYFSDPSDCLLLAPTGKAADRLRQSILGGISQLEMLPIDLPTEAATIHRALGYRPGSIEFRHNANNPLSAKVVVIDESSMVDLPLMHRLLDAIPDDARIILLGDKNQLSSVQVGTVLSDFMLAAEQTDSLLSKSTITLRKSFRTQGPINAACAHIRDGDAAQPGKLYSIHQRT
;
A
#
# COMPACT_ATOMS: atom_id res chain seq x y z
N MET A 1 -10.06 20.12 18.89
CA MET A 1 -11.22 21.02 18.67
C MET A 1 -12.21 20.40 17.68
N LEU A 2 -11.74 19.86 16.55
CA LEU A 2 -12.58 19.16 15.56
C LEU A 2 -13.24 17.89 16.13
N ALA A 3 -12.46 17.02 16.80
CA ALA A 3 -12.96 15.80 17.45
C ALA A 3 -14.17 16.02 18.37
N LYS A 4 -14.10 17.06 19.23
CA LYS A 4 -15.18 17.42 20.14
C LYS A 4 -16.44 17.90 19.43
N HIS A 5 -16.31 18.78 18.43
CA HIS A 5 -17.46 19.24 17.65
C HIS A 5 -18.13 18.11 16.85
N PHE A 6 -17.32 17.20 16.28
CA PHE A 6 -17.83 16.02 15.59
C PHE A 6 -18.57 15.09 16.57
N SER A 7 -17.99 14.83 17.73
CA SER A 7 -18.63 14.06 18.80
C SER A 7 -19.97 14.67 19.22
N ASP A 8 -20.02 15.97 19.48
CA ASP A 8 -21.26 16.68 19.85
C ASP A 8 -22.33 16.56 18.75
N PHE A 9 -21.94 16.63 17.48
CA PHE A 9 -22.85 16.52 16.33
C PHE A 9 -23.42 15.10 16.15
N ILE A 10 -22.59 14.07 16.32
CA ILE A 10 -23.01 12.67 16.20
C ILE A 10 -23.82 12.26 17.44
N SER A 11 -23.43 12.69 18.62
CA SER A 11 -24.12 12.37 19.88
C SER A 11 -25.53 12.95 19.95
N LYS A 12 -25.81 14.07 19.24
CA LYS A 12 -27.17 14.60 19.09
C LYS A 12 -28.10 13.69 18.28
N ARG A 13 -27.56 12.80 17.44
CA ARG A 13 -28.33 11.82 16.65
C ARG A 13 -28.53 10.49 17.36
N HIS A 14 -27.68 10.19 18.33
CA HIS A 14 -27.79 8.99 19.15
C HIS A 14 -28.82 9.19 20.27
N GLN A 15 -29.72 8.23 20.45
CA GLN A 15 -30.63 8.21 21.59
C GLN A 15 -30.50 6.88 22.35
N PRO A 16 -30.58 6.90 23.70
CA PRO A 16 -30.65 8.10 24.54
C PRO A 16 -29.31 8.87 24.53
N ALA A 17 -29.37 10.18 24.80
CA ALA A 17 -28.16 10.98 24.91
C ALA A 17 -27.26 10.40 26.00
N SER A 18 -26.07 9.95 25.61
CA SER A 18 -25.11 9.29 26.50
C SER A 18 -23.77 10.01 26.47
N ARG A 19 -23.30 10.44 27.64
CA ARG A 19 -21.96 11.03 27.79
C ARG A 19 -20.87 10.01 27.45
N ASP A 20 -21.12 8.74 27.71
CA ASP A 20 -20.18 7.67 27.41
C ASP A 20 -20.10 7.42 25.89
N PHE A 21 -21.23 7.54 25.18
CA PHE A 21 -21.25 7.51 23.72
C PHE A 21 -20.44 8.69 23.13
N ALA A 22 -20.67 9.91 23.62
CA ALA A 22 -19.90 11.08 23.17
C ALA A 22 -18.39 10.90 23.41
N THR A 23 -18.00 10.36 24.56
CA THR A 23 -16.60 10.05 24.88
C THR A 23 -16.01 9.04 23.91
N LEU A 24 -16.79 8.03 23.52
CA LEU A 24 -16.37 6.99 22.58
C LEU A 24 -16.22 7.54 21.15
N VAL A 25 -17.12 8.42 20.70
CA VAL A 25 -16.99 9.10 19.39
C VAL A 25 -15.81 10.08 19.37
N GLU A 26 -15.55 10.78 20.47
CA GLU A 26 -14.38 11.67 20.59
C GLU A 26 -13.08 10.86 20.45
N ARG A 27 -12.96 9.73 21.15
CA ARG A 27 -11.81 8.83 21.03
C ARG A 27 -11.64 8.24 19.64
N LEU A 28 -12.73 7.91 18.96
CA LEU A 28 -12.67 7.47 17.57
C LEU A 28 -12.09 8.59 16.70
N SER A 29 -12.54 9.83 16.88
CA SER A 29 -12.01 10.96 16.13
C SER A 29 -10.54 11.23 16.45
N GLU A 30 -10.12 11.09 17.70
CA GLU A 30 -8.71 11.19 18.10
C GLU A 30 -7.85 10.08 17.47
N ALA A 31 -8.35 8.84 17.43
CA ALA A 31 -7.67 7.73 16.77
C ALA A 31 -7.48 7.99 15.27
N VAL A 32 -8.52 8.53 14.62
CA VAL A 32 -8.46 8.98 13.22
C VAL A 32 -7.45 10.11 13.03
N GLU A 33 -7.46 11.13 13.88
CA GLU A 33 -6.48 12.22 13.84
C GLU A 33 -5.03 11.70 14.05
N ALA A 34 -4.87 10.62 14.82
CA ALA A 34 -3.60 9.93 15.02
C ALA A 34 -3.20 8.95 13.90
N GLY A 35 -4.02 8.81 12.86
CA GLY A 35 -3.74 7.99 11.67
C GLY A 35 -4.38 6.60 11.66
N SER A 36 -5.13 6.20 12.69
CA SER A 36 -5.88 4.94 12.71
C SER A 36 -7.20 5.05 11.96
N SER A 37 -7.55 4.07 11.13
CA SER A 37 -8.85 4.02 10.43
C SER A 37 -10.04 3.70 11.34
N CYS A 38 -9.78 3.06 12.49
CA CYS A 38 -10.77 2.65 13.48
C CYS A 38 -10.26 2.75 14.92
N LEU A 39 -11.21 2.65 15.84
CA LEU A 39 -10.97 2.44 17.26
C LEU A 39 -11.20 0.96 17.60
N ASP A 40 -10.15 0.26 18.01
CA ASP A 40 -10.26 -1.11 18.53
C ASP A 40 -10.69 -1.09 20.01
N LEU A 41 -11.94 -1.49 20.25
CA LEU A 41 -12.54 -1.48 21.59
C LEU A 41 -12.08 -2.67 22.46
N ARG A 42 -11.40 -3.67 21.87
CA ARG A 42 -10.92 -4.86 22.59
C ARG A 42 -9.48 -4.73 23.04
N SER A 43 -8.63 -3.98 22.34
CA SER A 43 -7.19 -3.99 22.57
C SER A 43 -6.69 -3.14 23.76
N HIS A 44 -7.56 -2.61 24.63
CA HIS A 44 -7.13 -1.66 25.67
C HIS A 44 -7.71 -1.84 27.09
N LYS A 45 -6.78 -1.97 28.05
CA LYS A 45 -6.94 -1.72 29.50
C LYS A 45 -7.11 -0.22 29.84
N LYS A 46 -6.93 0.69 28.87
CA LYS A 46 -7.00 2.16 29.03
C LYS A 46 -8.40 2.75 28.83
N HIS A 47 -9.33 1.98 28.28
CA HIS A 47 -10.70 2.45 28.08
C HIS A 47 -11.54 1.97 29.25
N SER A 48 -11.69 2.78 30.30
CA SER A 48 -12.63 2.51 31.41
C SER A 48 -14.11 2.54 30.97
N LEU A 49 -14.39 2.32 29.68
CA LEU A 49 -15.73 2.13 29.13
C LEU A 49 -16.04 0.64 29.30
N GLY A 50 -16.31 0.24 30.55
CA GLY A 50 -16.45 -1.16 30.95
C GLY A 50 -17.53 -1.95 30.20
N ASP A 51 -18.41 -1.26 29.45
CA ASP A 51 -19.46 -1.90 28.68
C ASP A 51 -19.82 -1.15 27.38
N TRP A 52 -18.85 -0.98 26.48
CA TRP A 52 -19.07 -0.39 25.15
C TRP A 52 -20.19 -1.08 24.36
N LYS A 53 -20.44 -2.38 24.64
CA LYS A 53 -21.56 -3.11 24.04
C LYS A 53 -22.88 -2.51 24.47
N THR A 54 -23.07 -2.24 25.76
CA THR A 54 -24.27 -1.60 26.28
C THR A 54 -24.42 -0.16 25.78
N ILE A 55 -23.31 0.59 25.68
CA ILE A 55 -23.30 1.97 25.13
C ILE A 55 -23.75 1.99 23.66
N LEU A 56 -23.35 1.01 22.86
CA LEU A 56 -23.68 0.95 21.44
C LEU A 56 -24.98 0.19 21.14
N ALA A 57 -25.44 -0.67 22.06
CA ALA A 57 -26.69 -1.43 21.93
C ALA A 57 -27.95 -0.58 22.13
N SER A 58 -27.83 0.58 22.80
CA SER A 58 -28.98 1.48 23.04
C SER A 58 -29.46 2.20 21.79
N ASP A 59 -28.78 2.08 20.64
CA ASP A 59 -29.07 2.80 19.39
C ASP A 59 -29.95 2.05 18.38
N ALA A 60 -30.54 0.91 18.75
CA ALA A 60 -31.19 -0.01 17.80
C ALA A 60 -32.30 0.65 16.94
N GLU A 61 -32.89 1.76 17.37
CA GLU A 61 -33.97 2.47 16.66
C GLU A 61 -33.52 3.69 15.83
N ASN A 62 -32.33 4.28 16.07
CA ASN A 62 -31.95 5.61 15.52
C ASN A 62 -30.80 5.62 14.52
N SER A 63 -30.30 4.45 14.07
CA SER A 63 -29.41 4.32 12.90
C SER A 63 -28.08 5.11 12.98
N THR A 64 -27.58 5.48 14.17
CA THR A 64 -26.28 6.20 14.29
C THR A 64 -25.10 5.22 14.25
N VAL A 65 -25.30 4.02 14.77
CA VAL A 65 -24.37 2.88 14.71
C VAL A 65 -25.07 1.69 14.05
N SER A 66 -24.37 1.00 13.17
CA SER A 66 -24.87 -0.25 12.59
C SER A 66 -23.73 -1.24 12.36
N SER A 67 -24.10 -2.49 12.12
CA SER A 67 -23.17 -3.50 11.62
C SER A 67 -22.74 -3.20 10.18
N PRO A 68 -21.61 -3.77 9.71
CA PRO A 68 -21.23 -3.75 8.31
C PRO A 68 -22.41 -4.01 7.36
N GLY A 69 -22.60 -3.12 6.38
CA GLY A 69 -23.71 -3.17 5.43
C GLY A 69 -24.88 -2.22 5.74
N GLY A 70 -24.93 -1.64 6.94
CA GLY A 70 -25.88 -0.57 7.24
C GLY A 70 -25.43 0.81 6.72
N ASN A 71 -26.36 1.78 6.75
CA ASN A 71 -26.13 3.14 6.25
C ASN A 71 -25.91 4.19 7.37
N SER A 72 -25.38 3.75 8.50
CA SER A 72 -25.15 4.62 9.65
C SER A 72 -23.81 5.36 9.56
N PRO A 73 -23.66 6.54 10.18
CA PRO A 73 -22.39 7.27 10.24
C PRO A 73 -21.25 6.49 10.91
N LEU A 74 -21.57 5.61 11.86
CA LEU A 74 -20.62 4.76 12.56
C LEU A 74 -20.87 3.29 12.25
N ILE A 75 -19.80 2.52 12.04
CA ILE A 75 -19.88 1.07 11.80
C ILE A 75 -19.18 0.34 12.93
N LEU A 76 -19.86 -0.60 13.56
CA LEU A 76 -19.31 -1.48 14.60
C LEU A 76 -19.18 -2.90 14.04
N THR A 77 -17.95 -3.42 13.97
CA THR A 77 -17.71 -4.79 13.51
C THR A 77 -17.91 -5.80 14.64
N THR A 78 -18.13 -7.06 14.28
CA THR A 78 -18.23 -8.19 15.20
C THR A 78 -16.96 -8.41 16.02
N GLU A 79 -15.82 -7.92 15.55
CA GLU A 79 -14.52 -7.97 16.21
C GLU A 79 -14.33 -6.83 17.22
N GLY A 80 -15.34 -5.98 17.42
CA GLY A 80 -15.26 -4.84 18.35
C GLY A 80 -14.43 -3.68 17.83
N ARG A 81 -14.37 -3.49 16.51
CA ARG A 81 -13.77 -2.30 15.90
C ARG A 81 -14.85 -1.31 15.53
N LEU A 82 -14.66 -0.06 15.92
CA LEU A 82 -15.57 1.04 15.60
C LEU A 82 -14.96 1.96 14.55
N TYR A 83 -15.72 2.26 13.52
CA TYR A 83 -15.29 3.06 12.38
C TYR A 83 -16.19 4.26 12.16
N LEU A 84 -15.62 5.32 11.57
CA LEU A 84 -16.43 6.21 10.72
C LEU A 84 -16.76 5.45 9.44
N GLN A 85 -18.02 5.47 9.01
CA GLN A 85 -18.51 4.70 7.85
C GLN A 85 -17.62 4.85 6.62
N ARG A 86 -17.15 6.08 6.32
CA ARG A 86 -16.27 6.34 5.18
C ARG A 86 -15.00 5.48 5.20
N TYR A 87 -14.34 5.35 6.34
CA TYR A 87 -13.08 4.59 6.45
C TYR A 87 -13.33 3.10 6.39
N PHE A 88 -14.44 2.63 6.98
CA PHE A 88 -14.88 1.26 6.81
C PHE A 88 -15.10 0.91 5.32
N LEU A 89 -15.74 1.79 4.56
CA LEU A 89 -15.95 1.62 3.12
C LEU A 89 -14.62 1.62 2.34
N HIS A 90 -13.66 2.47 2.72
CA HIS A 90 -12.33 2.45 2.10
C HIS A 90 -11.58 1.15 2.36
N GLU A 91 -11.54 0.65 3.60
CA GLU A 91 -10.92 -0.64 3.92
C GLU A 91 -11.59 -1.79 3.19
N LYS A 92 -12.92 -1.83 3.22
CA LYS A 92 -13.71 -2.87 2.57
C LYS A 92 -13.46 -2.88 1.05
N GLY A 93 -13.49 -1.73 0.39
CA GLY A 93 -13.25 -1.66 -1.05
C GLY A 93 -11.84 -2.09 -1.46
N ILE A 94 -10.82 -1.72 -0.68
CA ILE A 94 -9.46 -2.21 -0.89
C ILE A 94 -9.40 -3.74 -0.73
N TYR A 95 -9.98 -4.26 0.35
CA TYR A 95 -10.03 -5.69 0.61
C TYR A 95 -10.68 -6.44 -0.56
N GLU A 96 -11.84 -5.99 -1.02
CA GLU A 96 -12.59 -6.63 -2.10
C GLU A 96 -11.79 -6.66 -3.41
N LYS A 97 -11.21 -5.52 -3.82
CA LYS A 97 -10.37 -5.44 -5.03
C LYS A 97 -9.13 -6.31 -4.95
N VAL A 98 -8.39 -6.23 -3.84
CA VAL A 98 -7.17 -7.03 -3.64
C VAL A 98 -7.50 -8.52 -3.59
N HIS A 99 -8.55 -8.91 -2.86
CA HIS A 99 -9.01 -10.29 -2.80
C HIS A 99 -9.41 -10.83 -4.17
N GLN A 100 -10.10 -10.02 -4.98
CA GLN A 100 -10.43 -10.36 -6.37
C GLN A 100 -9.17 -10.65 -7.19
N TRP A 101 -8.18 -9.75 -7.23
CA TRP A 101 -6.95 -9.97 -7.99
C TRP A 101 -6.11 -11.14 -7.49
N LEU A 102 -6.11 -11.40 -6.18
CA LEU A 102 -5.39 -12.53 -5.58
C LEU A 102 -6.06 -13.88 -5.90
N SER A 103 -7.38 -13.89 -6.05
CA SER A 103 -8.19 -15.08 -6.30
C SER A 103 -8.31 -15.42 -7.78
N GLN A 104 -8.12 -14.45 -8.68
CA GLN A 104 -8.20 -14.70 -10.11
C GLN A 104 -7.03 -15.53 -10.63
N PRO A 105 -7.29 -16.49 -11.54
CA PRO A 105 -6.22 -17.14 -12.28
C PRO A 105 -5.53 -16.08 -13.15
N VAL A 106 -4.21 -16.09 -13.13
CA VAL A 106 -3.43 -15.20 -13.99
C VAL A 106 -3.61 -15.65 -15.43
N ASP A 107 -3.70 -14.66 -16.33
CA ASP A 107 -3.73 -14.92 -17.76
C ASP A 107 -2.61 -15.89 -18.13
N LYS A 108 -2.88 -16.75 -19.10
CA LYS A 108 -1.86 -17.64 -19.69
C LYS A 108 -0.85 -16.81 -20.49
N VAL A 109 -0.22 -15.81 -19.89
CA VAL A 109 1.06 -15.31 -20.36
C VAL A 109 1.98 -16.51 -20.25
N SER A 110 2.40 -17.05 -21.39
CA SER A 110 3.32 -18.17 -21.44
C SER A 110 4.49 -17.82 -20.53
N SER A 111 4.71 -18.61 -19.45
CA SER A 111 5.84 -18.39 -18.55
C SER A 111 7.09 -18.11 -19.37
N PRO A 112 7.90 -17.09 -19.02
CA PRO A 112 8.99 -16.68 -19.88
C PRO A 112 9.88 -17.89 -20.13
N THR A 113 10.32 -18.08 -21.37
CA THR A 113 11.23 -19.19 -21.66
C THR A 113 12.43 -19.09 -20.72
N LYS A 114 12.96 -20.23 -20.23
CA LYS A 114 14.14 -20.22 -19.35
C LYS A 114 15.29 -19.36 -19.92
N LYS A 115 15.42 -19.33 -21.24
CA LYS A 115 16.38 -18.49 -21.97
C LYS A 115 16.11 -16.99 -21.80
N LEU A 116 14.87 -16.55 -22.01
CA LEU A 116 14.46 -15.15 -21.83
C LEU A 116 14.65 -14.71 -20.38
N TYR A 117 14.21 -15.53 -19.43
CA TYR A 117 14.36 -15.21 -18.01
C TYR A 117 15.84 -15.09 -17.59
N ARG A 118 16.68 -16.06 -17.97
CA ARG A 118 18.13 -16.06 -17.66
C ARG A 118 18.89 -14.88 -18.28
N ARG A 119 18.37 -14.27 -19.35
CA ARG A 119 18.94 -13.05 -19.93
C ARG A 119 18.91 -11.88 -18.94
N TYR A 120 17.83 -11.75 -18.17
CA TYR A 120 17.64 -10.66 -17.21
C TYR A 120 18.03 -11.02 -15.77
N PHE A 121 18.00 -12.32 -15.45
CA PHE A 121 18.36 -12.89 -14.16
C PHE A 121 19.33 -14.08 -14.37
N PRO A 122 20.62 -13.82 -14.64
CA PRO A 122 21.59 -14.87 -14.94
C PRO A 122 21.92 -15.76 -13.73
N THR A 123 21.89 -15.20 -12.52
CA THR A 123 22.01 -15.92 -11.25
C THR A 123 20.62 -16.09 -10.63
N SER A 124 20.07 -17.30 -10.67
CA SER A 124 18.70 -17.58 -10.20
C SER A 124 18.61 -18.08 -8.74
N GLU A 125 19.69 -18.58 -8.16
CA GLU A 125 19.68 -19.08 -6.78
C GLU A 125 19.87 -17.94 -5.77
N GLY A 126 18.91 -17.80 -4.85
CA GLY A 126 18.97 -16.83 -3.76
C GLY A 126 18.79 -15.35 -4.17
N ASP A 127 18.39 -15.07 -5.41
CA ASP A 127 18.11 -13.71 -5.87
C ASP A 127 16.65 -13.32 -5.59
N ASP A 128 16.43 -12.55 -4.52
CA ASP A 128 15.11 -12.02 -4.16
C ASP A 128 14.48 -11.20 -5.31
N GLN A 129 15.29 -10.53 -6.15
CA GLN A 129 14.77 -9.78 -7.30
C GLN A 129 14.22 -10.70 -8.38
N ALA A 130 14.89 -11.82 -8.61
CA ALA A 130 14.48 -12.84 -9.56
C ALA A 130 13.16 -13.49 -9.11
N LEU A 131 13.01 -13.77 -7.81
CA LEU A 131 11.78 -14.26 -7.20
C LEU A 131 10.65 -13.22 -7.26
N ALA A 132 10.94 -11.95 -6.97
CA ALA A 132 9.99 -10.85 -7.10
C ALA A 132 9.49 -10.70 -8.53
N ALA A 133 10.38 -10.80 -9.52
CA ALA A 133 10.01 -10.74 -10.91
C ALA A 133 9.14 -11.93 -11.33
N MET A 134 9.46 -13.15 -10.92
CA MET A 134 8.61 -14.33 -11.21
C MET A 134 7.24 -14.22 -10.55
N THR A 135 7.18 -13.75 -9.31
CA THR A 135 5.91 -13.53 -8.61
C THR A 135 5.07 -12.48 -9.34
N ALA A 136 5.67 -11.35 -9.69
CA ALA A 136 5.04 -10.32 -10.48
C ALA A 136 4.64 -10.81 -11.88
N LEU A 137 5.33 -11.83 -12.44
CA LEU A 137 4.98 -12.46 -13.70
C LEU A 137 3.78 -13.41 -13.61
N GLN A 138 3.59 -14.04 -12.46
CA GLN A 138 2.62 -15.12 -12.22
C GLN A 138 1.40 -14.69 -11.39
N ARG A 139 1.34 -13.43 -10.94
CA ARG A 139 0.26 -12.87 -10.10
C ARG A 139 -0.27 -11.57 -10.72
N ARG A 140 -1.57 -11.29 -10.55
CA ARG A 140 -2.15 -9.99 -10.93
C ARG A 140 -1.77 -8.91 -9.94
N PHE A 141 -1.76 -9.21 -8.65
CA PHE A 141 -1.34 -8.28 -7.60
C PHE A 141 -0.03 -8.76 -7.00
N THR A 142 0.97 -7.88 -6.88
CA THR A 142 2.25 -8.21 -6.26
C THR A 142 2.77 -7.03 -5.46
N ILE A 143 3.30 -7.32 -4.27
CA ILE A 143 4.00 -6.36 -3.41
C ILE A 143 5.48 -6.70 -3.43
N ILE A 144 6.31 -5.72 -3.77
CA ILE A 144 7.77 -5.81 -3.70
C ILE A 144 8.24 -4.81 -2.64
N SER A 145 8.51 -5.33 -1.44
CA SER A 145 9.03 -4.56 -0.32
C SER A 145 10.55 -4.57 -0.31
N GLY A 146 11.19 -3.50 0.13
CA GLY A 146 12.64 -3.49 0.33
C GLY A 146 13.17 -2.12 0.69
N GLY A 147 14.28 -2.09 1.43
CA GLY A 147 14.93 -0.85 1.82
C GLY A 147 15.50 -0.05 0.63
N PRO A 148 16.01 1.17 0.88
CA PRO A 148 16.72 1.95 -0.14
C PRO A 148 17.91 1.16 -0.73
N GLY A 149 18.06 1.19 -2.05
CA GLY A 149 19.18 0.52 -2.73
C GLY A 149 19.05 -1.00 -2.90
N THR A 150 17.91 -1.60 -2.55
CA THR A 150 17.63 -3.04 -2.78
C THR A 150 17.30 -3.40 -4.23
N GLY A 151 17.18 -2.38 -5.10
CA GLY A 151 16.94 -2.55 -6.54
C GLY A 151 15.48 -2.74 -6.94
N LYS A 152 14.51 -2.31 -6.12
CA LYS A 152 13.06 -2.36 -6.45
C LYS A 152 12.73 -1.88 -7.87
N THR A 153 13.19 -0.68 -8.22
CA THR A 153 12.94 -0.08 -9.55
C THR A 153 13.63 -0.86 -10.67
N THR A 154 14.83 -1.39 -10.43
CA THR A 154 15.54 -2.26 -11.37
C THR A 154 14.79 -3.57 -11.59
N THR A 155 14.24 -4.17 -10.53
CA THR A 155 13.38 -5.36 -10.63
C THR A 155 12.15 -5.07 -11.48
N VAL A 156 11.47 -3.93 -11.26
CA VAL A 156 10.31 -3.53 -12.06
C VAL A 156 10.66 -3.33 -13.53
N LEU A 157 11.78 -2.67 -13.84
CA LEU A 157 12.23 -2.53 -15.22
C LEU A 157 12.37 -3.90 -15.90
N LYS A 158 13.00 -4.88 -15.24
CA LYS A 158 13.13 -6.26 -15.75
C LYS A 158 11.77 -6.95 -15.91
N VAL A 159 10.82 -6.72 -15.01
CA VAL A 159 9.44 -7.23 -15.15
C VAL A 159 8.75 -6.64 -16.37
N LEU A 160 8.85 -5.33 -16.58
CA LEU A 160 8.26 -4.66 -17.74
C LEU A 160 8.87 -5.17 -19.06
N LEU A 161 10.19 -5.37 -19.10
CA LEU A 161 10.87 -5.99 -20.24
C LEU A 161 10.37 -7.40 -20.53
N LEU A 162 10.24 -8.23 -19.50
CA LEU A 162 9.74 -9.60 -19.64
C LEU A 162 8.29 -9.61 -20.15
N LEU A 163 7.42 -8.78 -19.57
CA LEU A 163 6.03 -8.64 -20.03
C LEU A 163 5.94 -8.15 -21.47
N ARG A 164 6.80 -7.21 -21.86
CA ARG A 164 6.89 -6.68 -23.21
C ARG A 164 7.34 -7.74 -24.22
N GLU A 165 8.43 -8.46 -23.92
CA GLU A 165 8.94 -9.54 -24.79
C GLU A 165 7.97 -10.73 -24.88
N GLN A 166 7.12 -10.94 -23.87
CA GLN A 166 6.05 -11.93 -23.90
C GLN A 166 4.79 -11.46 -24.63
N GLY A 167 4.75 -10.21 -25.10
CA GLY A 167 3.61 -9.64 -25.82
C GLY A 167 2.40 -9.32 -24.94
N TYR A 168 2.58 -9.18 -23.61
CA TYR A 168 1.48 -8.82 -22.70
C TYR A 168 0.90 -7.44 -23.02
N PHE A 169 1.76 -6.50 -23.40
CA PHE A 169 1.38 -5.19 -23.90
C PHE A 169 2.22 -4.80 -25.11
N SER A 170 1.59 -4.14 -26.08
CA SER A 170 2.21 -3.70 -27.35
C SER A 170 2.37 -2.19 -27.43
N ASP A 171 1.69 -1.43 -26.58
CA ASP A 171 1.86 0.02 -26.46
C ASP A 171 2.41 0.35 -25.06
N PRO A 172 3.51 1.11 -24.91
CA PRO A 172 3.98 1.59 -23.61
C PRO A 172 2.92 2.31 -22.78
N SER A 173 1.94 2.95 -23.42
CA SER A 173 0.84 3.64 -22.75
C SER A 173 -0.14 2.70 -22.04
N ASP A 174 -0.11 1.39 -22.34
CA ASP A 174 -0.79 0.35 -21.55
C ASP A 174 -0.17 0.19 -20.15
N CYS A 175 0.96 0.84 -19.85
CA CYS A 175 1.66 0.74 -18.58
C CYS A 175 1.68 2.09 -17.86
N LEU A 176 1.15 2.12 -16.63
CA LEU A 176 1.18 3.30 -15.77
C LEU A 176 2.25 3.16 -14.70
N LEU A 177 3.17 4.13 -14.65
CA LEU A 177 4.14 4.28 -13.58
C LEU A 177 3.70 5.42 -12.65
N LEU A 178 3.30 5.07 -11.44
CA LEU A 178 2.66 5.98 -10.50
C LEU A 178 3.48 6.15 -9.24
N ALA A 179 3.38 7.33 -8.64
CA ALA A 179 3.94 7.61 -7.32
C ALA A 179 3.03 8.59 -6.55
N PRO A 180 3.10 8.66 -5.21
CA PRO A 180 2.27 9.57 -4.41
C PRO A 180 2.60 11.05 -4.63
N THR A 181 3.86 11.39 -4.91
CA THR A 181 4.34 12.77 -5.05
C THR A 181 5.08 13.01 -6.36
N GLY A 182 5.12 14.27 -6.83
CA GLY A 182 5.79 14.62 -8.08
C GLY A 182 7.29 14.27 -8.06
N LYS A 183 7.96 14.53 -6.93
CA LYS A 183 9.38 14.20 -6.76
C LYS A 183 9.64 12.69 -6.80
N ALA A 184 8.74 11.87 -6.25
CA ALA A 184 8.83 10.42 -6.35
C ALA A 184 8.60 9.94 -7.79
N ALA A 185 7.62 10.51 -8.49
CA ALA A 185 7.37 10.21 -9.91
C ALA A 185 8.58 10.57 -10.79
N ASP A 186 9.19 11.74 -10.60
CA ASP A 186 10.40 12.16 -11.33
C ASP A 186 11.58 11.20 -11.09
N ARG A 187 11.77 10.74 -9.85
CA ARG A 187 12.82 9.77 -9.50
C ARG A 187 12.57 8.41 -10.12
N LEU A 188 11.32 7.95 -10.12
CA LEU A 188 10.91 6.71 -10.77
C LEU A 188 11.22 6.78 -12.27
N ARG A 189 10.79 7.87 -12.93
CA ARG A 189 11.09 8.15 -14.34
C ARG A 189 12.59 8.14 -14.63
N GLN A 190 13.39 8.87 -13.86
CA GLN A 190 14.85 8.92 -14.04
C GLN A 190 15.50 7.54 -13.87
N SER A 191 15.02 6.75 -12.90
CA SER A 191 15.56 5.42 -12.63
C SER A 191 15.22 4.43 -13.75
N ILE A 192 14.01 4.51 -14.30
CA ILE A 192 13.60 3.72 -15.47
C ILE A 192 14.43 4.11 -16.70
N LEU A 193 14.53 5.40 -17.03
CA LEU A 193 15.33 5.89 -18.14
C LEU A 193 16.81 5.49 -18.02
N GLY A 194 17.40 5.69 -16.84
CA GLY A 194 18.79 5.30 -16.57
C GLY A 194 19.02 3.80 -16.70
N GLY A 195 18.07 2.98 -16.25
CA GLY A 195 18.12 1.53 -16.42
C GLY A 195 17.98 1.10 -17.89
N ILE A 196 17.09 1.74 -18.66
CA ILE A 196 16.94 1.49 -20.09
C ILE A 196 18.23 1.80 -20.84
N SER A 197 18.88 2.93 -20.56
CA SER A 197 20.14 3.33 -21.21
C SER A 197 21.31 2.36 -20.95
N GLN A 198 21.21 1.52 -19.92
CA GLN A 198 22.21 0.49 -19.59
C GLN A 198 21.94 -0.85 -20.30
N LEU A 199 20.79 -1.00 -20.96
CA LEU A 199 20.48 -2.22 -21.70
C LEU A 199 21.26 -2.19 -23.02
N GLU A 200 22.16 -3.15 -23.21
CA GLU A 200 22.94 -3.33 -24.45
C GLU A 200 22.10 -3.86 -25.64
N MET A 201 20.77 -3.81 -25.55
CA MET A 201 19.85 -4.49 -26.47
C MET A 201 19.11 -3.55 -27.42
N LEU A 202 18.50 -4.14 -28.46
CA LEU A 202 17.59 -3.45 -29.41
C LEU A 202 16.57 -2.58 -28.66
N PRO A 203 16.15 -1.43 -29.24
CA PRO A 203 15.22 -0.50 -28.60
C PRO A 203 13.87 -1.18 -28.38
N ILE A 204 13.66 -1.73 -27.18
CA ILE A 204 12.36 -2.18 -26.72
C ILE A 204 11.64 -0.95 -26.18
N ASP A 205 10.54 -0.60 -26.84
CA ASP A 205 9.70 0.50 -26.40
C ASP A 205 9.03 0.15 -25.06
N LEU A 206 9.28 0.97 -24.05
CA LEU A 206 8.89 0.77 -22.66
C LEU A 206 8.27 2.04 -22.09
N PRO A 207 7.41 1.94 -21.07
CA PRO A 207 6.88 3.12 -20.39
C PRO A 207 8.03 3.90 -19.75
N THR A 208 8.23 5.13 -20.21
CA THR A 208 9.25 6.05 -19.67
C THR A 208 8.63 7.16 -18.84
N GLU A 209 7.35 7.47 -19.04
CA GLU A 209 6.65 8.50 -18.28
C GLU A 209 6.15 7.98 -16.94
N ALA A 210 6.26 8.82 -15.91
CA ALA A 210 5.71 8.55 -14.59
C ALA A 210 4.86 9.75 -14.14
N ALA A 211 3.77 9.47 -13.43
CA ALA A 211 2.83 10.48 -12.97
C ALA A 211 2.52 10.32 -11.48
N THR A 212 1.97 11.38 -10.89
CA THR A 212 1.39 11.24 -9.55
C THR A 212 0.07 10.47 -9.63
N ILE A 213 -0.29 9.75 -8.57
CA ILE A 213 -1.58 9.06 -8.47
C ILE A 213 -2.74 10.03 -8.73
N HIS A 214 -2.70 11.22 -8.12
CA HIS A 214 -3.68 12.29 -8.32
C HIS A 214 -3.82 12.73 -9.78
N ARG A 215 -2.70 12.85 -10.50
CA ARG A 215 -2.70 13.21 -11.93
C ARG A 215 -3.29 12.09 -12.78
N ALA A 216 -2.91 10.84 -12.50
CA ALA A 216 -3.44 9.68 -13.22
C ALA A 216 -4.95 9.50 -13.02
N LEU A 217 -5.44 9.68 -11.80
CA LEU A 217 -6.88 9.64 -11.51
C LEU A 217 -7.66 10.84 -12.09
N GLY A 218 -6.97 11.87 -12.58
CA GLY A 218 -7.58 13.07 -13.12
C GLY A 218 -8.25 13.91 -12.02
N TYR A 219 -7.43 14.38 -11.08
CA TYR A 219 -7.85 15.31 -10.02
C TYR A 219 -8.66 16.49 -10.57
N ARG A 220 -9.77 16.80 -9.88
CA ARG A 220 -10.67 17.92 -10.20
C ARG A 220 -10.67 18.93 -9.06
N PRO A 221 -10.21 20.18 -9.27
CA PRO A 221 -10.24 21.21 -8.24
C PRO A 221 -11.66 21.40 -7.68
N GLY A 222 -11.78 21.43 -6.35
CA GLY A 222 -13.07 21.62 -5.66
C GLY A 222 -13.98 20.39 -5.62
N SER A 223 -13.55 19.24 -6.13
CA SER A 223 -14.30 17.98 -6.03
C SER A 223 -13.56 16.96 -5.16
N ILE A 224 -14.34 16.15 -4.44
CA ILE A 224 -13.84 14.95 -3.77
C ILE A 224 -13.72 13.74 -4.73
N GLU A 225 -14.30 13.86 -5.93
CA GLU A 225 -14.33 12.80 -6.93
C GLU A 225 -13.24 12.97 -7.97
N PHE A 226 -12.70 11.85 -8.41
CA PHE A 226 -11.72 11.77 -9.49
C PHE A 226 -12.42 11.53 -10.83
N ARG A 227 -11.74 11.87 -11.94
CA ARG A 227 -12.23 11.53 -13.28
C ARG A 227 -12.31 10.01 -13.46
N HIS A 228 -11.29 9.29 -13.00
CA HIS A 228 -11.23 7.83 -13.11
C HIS A 228 -11.68 7.18 -11.81
N ASN A 229 -12.52 6.15 -11.94
CA ASN A 229 -13.17 5.39 -10.86
C ASN A 229 -13.69 4.05 -11.44
N ALA A 230 -14.39 3.22 -10.67
CA ALA A 230 -14.95 1.95 -11.15
C ALA A 230 -15.78 2.06 -12.45
N ASN A 231 -16.51 3.16 -12.65
CA ASN A 231 -17.37 3.36 -13.83
C ASN A 231 -16.62 3.97 -15.03
N ASN A 232 -15.42 4.49 -14.81
CA ASN A 232 -14.55 5.05 -15.83
C ASN A 232 -13.09 4.68 -15.50
N PRO A 233 -12.70 3.40 -15.71
CA PRO A 233 -11.40 2.91 -15.28
C PRO A 233 -10.24 3.60 -16.04
N LEU A 234 -9.04 3.45 -15.50
CA LEU A 234 -7.80 3.82 -16.17
C LEU A 234 -7.58 2.92 -17.39
N SER A 235 -7.00 3.46 -18.46
CA SER A 235 -6.57 2.67 -19.61
C SER A 235 -5.18 2.10 -19.33
N ALA A 236 -5.11 0.92 -18.71
CA ALA A 236 -3.84 0.28 -18.37
C ALA A 236 -3.97 -1.24 -18.25
N LYS A 237 -2.96 -1.97 -18.74
CA LYS A 237 -2.75 -3.40 -18.50
C LYS A 237 -1.77 -3.67 -17.36
N VAL A 238 -0.83 -2.75 -17.11
CA VAL A 238 0.14 -2.84 -16.01
C VAL A 238 0.16 -1.52 -15.25
N VAL A 239 0.09 -1.58 -13.93
CA VAL A 239 0.14 -0.43 -13.04
C VAL A 239 1.21 -0.68 -11.99
N VAL A 240 2.26 0.13 -12.02
CA VAL A 240 3.33 0.15 -11.01
C VAL A 240 3.10 1.34 -10.10
N ILE A 241 3.11 1.12 -8.79
CA ILE A 241 2.95 2.19 -7.79
C ILE A 241 4.19 2.18 -6.91
N ASP A 242 5.05 3.19 -7.06
CA ASP A 242 6.24 3.38 -6.24
C ASP A 242 5.98 4.25 -5.00
N GLU A 243 6.80 4.08 -3.97
CA GLU A 243 6.65 4.72 -2.66
C GLU A 243 5.24 4.48 -2.05
N SER A 244 4.70 3.27 -2.19
CA SER A 244 3.35 2.91 -1.74
C SER A 244 3.18 3.02 -0.22
N SER A 245 4.27 3.07 0.55
CA SER A 245 4.31 3.35 1.99
C SER A 245 3.70 4.71 2.35
N MET A 246 3.76 5.68 1.43
CA MET A 246 3.24 7.04 1.66
C MET A 246 1.77 7.22 1.23
N VAL A 247 1.16 6.20 0.60
CA VAL A 247 -0.22 6.29 0.10
C VAL A 247 -1.19 6.03 1.25
N ASP A 248 -2.12 6.95 1.46
CA ASP A 248 -3.12 6.86 2.51
C ASP A 248 -4.30 5.95 2.10
N LEU A 249 -5.15 5.63 3.08
CA LEU A 249 -6.28 4.72 2.88
C LEU A 249 -7.28 5.24 1.82
N PRO A 250 -7.75 6.50 1.86
CA PRO A 250 -8.65 7.01 0.84
C PRO A 250 -8.08 7.00 -0.58
N LEU A 251 -6.83 7.46 -0.77
CA LEU A 251 -6.22 7.53 -2.09
C LEU A 251 -5.93 6.13 -2.64
N MET A 252 -5.47 5.20 -1.80
CA MET A 252 -5.30 3.80 -2.20
C MET A 252 -6.63 3.21 -2.67
N HIS A 253 -7.71 3.39 -1.91
CA HIS A 253 -9.03 2.88 -2.31
C HIS A 253 -9.43 3.44 -3.69
N ARG A 254 -9.38 4.77 -3.87
CA ARG A 254 -9.77 5.40 -5.14
C ARG A 254 -8.88 4.98 -6.30
N LEU A 255 -7.59 4.75 -6.05
CA LEU A 255 -6.68 4.22 -7.06
C LEU A 255 -7.06 2.79 -7.48
N LEU A 256 -7.18 1.88 -6.52
CA LEU A 256 -7.49 0.48 -6.81
C LEU A 256 -8.86 0.33 -7.47
N ASP A 257 -9.84 1.13 -7.07
CA ASP A 257 -11.18 1.15 -7.67
C ASP A 257 -11.17 1.61 -9.14
N ALA A 258 -10.23 2.47 -9.51
CA ALA A 258 -10.06 2.97 -10.88
C ALA A 258 -9.20 2.05 -11.77
N ILE A 259 -8.57 1.00 -11.23
CA ILE A 259 -7.74 0.07 -12.02
C ILE A 259 -8.64 -1.01 -12.66
N PRO A 260 -8.47 -1.33 -13.96
CA PRO A 260 -9.19 -2.44 -14.59
C PRO A 260 -8.98 -3.78 -13.87
N ASP A 261 -10.02 -4.62 -13.83
CA ASP A 261 -9.98 -5.89 -13.12
C ASP A 261 -8.97 -6.90 -13.70
N ASP A 262 -8.67 -6.79 -14.99
CA ASP A 262 -7.68 -7.60 -15.72
C ASP A 262 -6.26 -7.02 -15.68
N ALA A 263 -6.07 -5.81 -15.16
CA ALA A 263 -4.76 -5.20 -15.05
C ALA A 263 -3.86 -5.94 -14.04
N ARG A 264 -2.55 -5.78 -14.24
CA ARG A 264 -1.51 -6.23 -13.32
C ARG A 264 -1.02 -5.08 -12.47
N ILE A 265 -0.94 -5.29 -11.17
CA ILE A 265 -0.59 -4.28 -10.17
C ILE A 265 0.69 -4.71 -9.45
N ILE A 266 1.66 -3.80 -9.42
CA ILE A 266 2.92 -3.98 -8.70
C ILE A 266 3.08 -2.80 -7.72
N LEU A 267 2.96 -3.09 -6.42
CA LEU A 267 3.25 -2.12 -5.36
C LEU A 267 4.72 -2.21 -4.97
N LEU A 268 5.42 -1.09 -5.00
CA LEU A 268 6.77 -0.95 -4.48
C LEU A 268 6.75 -0.08 -3.22
N GLY A 269 7.43 -0.54 -2.18
CA GLY A 269 7.57 0.26 -0.97
C GLY A 269 8.63 -0.29 -0.03
N ASP A 270 8.74 0.33 1.13
CA ASP A 270 9.57 -0.15 2.22
C ASP A 270 8.69 -0.27 3.47
N LYS A 271 8.64 -1.50 4.02
CA LYS A 271 7.97 -1.81 5.28
C LYS A 271 8.44 -0.92 6.45
N ASN A 272 9.70 -0.49 6.42
CA ASN A 272 10.33 0.22 7.54
C ASN A 272 10.41 1.75 7.33
N GLN A 273 9.92 2.25 6.20
CA GLN A 273 9.85 3.68 5.96
C GLN A 273 8.67 4.28 6.70
N LEU A 274 8.72 5.60 6.95
CA LEU A 274 7.60 6.34 7.51
C LEU A 274 6.35 6.10 6.68
N SER A 275 5.28 5.73 7.37
CA SER A 275 3.94 5.58 6.81
C SER A 275 3.39 6.92 6.30
N SER A 276 2.28 6.88 5.57
CA SER A 276 1.55 8.10 5.21
C SER A 276 1.25 8.97 6.43
N VAL A 277 1.24 10.30 6.21
CA VAL A 277 0.87 11.30 7.22
C VAL A 277 -0.65 11.33 7.46
N GLN A 278 -1.43 10.80 6.51
CA GLN A 278 -2.89 10.71 6.59
C GLN A 278 -3.35 9.34 7.10
N VAL A 279 -4.66 9.17 7.27
CA VAL A 279 -5.28 8.00 7.91
C VAL A 279 -4.98 6.71 7.14
N GLY A 280 -4.55 5.69 7.89
CA GLY A 280 -4.36 4.32 7.46
C GLY A 280 -2.98 4.04 6.87
N THR A 281 -2.39 2.92 7.29
CA THR A 281 -1.08 2.46 6.84
C THR A 281 -1.23 1.25 5.94
N VAL A 282 -1.78 1.46 4.73
CA VAL A 282 -2.21 0.37 3.85
C VAL A 282 -1.09 -0.63 3.53
N LEU A 283 0.10 -0.15 3.17
CA LEU A 283 1.23 -1.05 2.90
C LEU A 283 1.59 -1.86 4.14
N SER A 284 1.67 -1.23 5.32
CA SER A 284 2.01 -1.92 6.58
C SER A 284 0.97 -3.00 6.91
N ASP A 285 -0.31 -2.71 6.71
CA ASP A 285 -1.40 -3.68 6.94
C ASP A 285 -1.32 -4.85 5.96
N PHE A 286 -0.99 -4.60 4.68
CA PHE A 286 -0.72 -5.67 3.72
C PHE A 286 0.49 -6.52 4.11
N MET A 287 1.58 -5.90 4.59
CA MET A 287 2.76 -6.62 5.04
C MET A 287 2.45 -7.49 6.27
N LEU A 288 1.69 -6.97 7.24
CA LEU A 288 1.24 -7.74 8.40
C LEU A 288 0.33 -8.91 7.99
N ALA A 289 -0.58 -8.70 7.04
CA ALA A 289 -1.41 -9.77 6.50
C ALA A 289 -0.59 -10.81 5.69
N ALA A 290 0.50 -10.40 5.04
CA ALA A 290 1.41 -11.28 4.33
C ALA A 290 2.30 -12.13 5.28
N GLU A 291 2.51 -11.67 6.52
CA GLU A 291 3.23 -12.43 7.56
C GLU A 291 2.41 -13.61 8.12
N GLN A 292 1.09 -13.61 7.94
CA GLN A 292 0.23 -14.73 8.34
C GLN A 292 0.43 -15.94 7.41
N THR A 293 0.73 -17.10 8.00
CA THR A 293 0.92 -18.37 7.28
C THR A 293 -0.30 -18.68 6.40
N ASP A 294 -0.04 -19.10 5.15
CA ASP A 294 -1.05 -19.49 4.15
C ASP A 294 -1.96 -18.39 3.60
N SER A 295 -1.72 -17.11 3.90
CA SER A 295 -2.49 -16.02 3.28
C SER A 295 -2.19 -15.92 1.77
N LEU A 296 -3.19 -15.54 0.95
CA LEU A 296 -2.97 -15.31 -0.48
C LEU A 296 -1.96 -14.17 -0.74
N LEU A 297 -1.88 -13.22 0.18
CA LEU A 297 -0.91 -12.12 0.16
C LEU A 297 0.51 -12.61 0.38
N SER A 298 0.75 -13.61 1.25
CA SER A 298 2.09 -14.17 1.48
C SER A 298 2.74 -14.68 0.19
N LYS A 299 1.94 -15.27 -0.71
CA LYS A 299 2.37 -15.79 -2.01
C LYS A 299 2.59 -14.71 -3.07
N SER A 300 2.17 -13.48 -2.77
CA SER A 300 2.20 -12.33 -3.67
C SER A 300 3.07 -11.20 -3.14
N THR A 301 3.77 -11.42 -2.03
CA THR A 301 4.60 -10.41 -1.35
C THR A 301 6.03 -10.91 -1.26
N ILE A 302 6.96 -10.17 -1.88
CA ILE A 302 8.39 -10.49 -1.84
C ILE A 302 9.15 -9.34 -1.20
N THR A 303 10.04 -9.66 -0.27
CA THR A 303 10.92 -8.68 0.38
C THR A 303 12.34 -8.81 -0.14
N LEU A 304 12.86 -7.77 -0.78
CA LEU A 304 14.23 -7.68 -1.24
C LEU A 304 15.15 -7.36 -0.05
N ARG A 305 16.04 -8.30 0.30
CA ARG A 305 16.89 -8.16 1.50
C ARG A 305 18.26 -7.59 1.18
N LYS A 306 18.79 -7.86 -0.02
CA LYS A 306 20.13 -7.45 -0.43
C LYS A 306 20.14 -6.01 -0.92
N SER A 307 20.91 -5.14 -0.25
CA SER A 307 21.18 -3.78 -0.74
C SER A 307 22.43 -3.77 -1.63
N PHE A 308 22.31 -3.10 -2.78
CA PHE A 308 23.39 -2.90 -3.75
C PHE A 308 24.03 -1.51 -3.65
N ARG A 309 23.50 -0.65 -2.78
CA ARG A 309 24.11 0.65 -2.45
C ARG A 309 25.23 0.41 -1.44
N THR A 310 26.32 1.18 -1.55
CA THR A 310 27.59 1.02 -0.81
C THR A 310 27.42 0.51 0.63
N GLN A 311 28.16 -0.55 0.98
CA GLN A 311 28.30 -1.06 2.35
C GLN A 311 29.09 -0.06 3.19
N GLY A 312 28.42 1.01 3.62
CA GLY A 312 28.98 2.04 4.49
C GLY A 312 28.42 1.97 5.91
N PRO A 313 29.03 2.71 6.86
CA PRO A 313 28.59 2.78 8.25
C PRO A 313 27.12 3.20 8.41
N ILE A 314 26.56 3.95 7.45
CA ILE A 314 25.14 4.33 7.42
C ILE A 314 24.22 3.11 7.29
N ASN A 315 24.55 2.15 6.41
CA ASN A 315 23.72 0.95 6.24
C ASN A 315 23.75 0.06 7.49
N ALA A 316 24.91 -0.04 8.16
CA ALA A 316 25.03 -0.74 9.43
C ALA A 316 24.21 -0.04 10.53
N ALA A 317 24.29 1.28 10.64
CA ALA A 317 23.48 2.06 11.58
C ALA A 317 21.97 1.87 11.35
N CYS A 318 21.51 1.90 10.09
CA CYS A 318 20.10 1.64 9.77
C CYS A 318 19.65 0.23 10.16
N ALA A 319 20.50 -0.79 10.00
CA ALA A 319 20.21 -2.15 10.45
C ALA A 319 20.06 -2.22 11.98
N HIS A 320 20.99 -1.61 12.72
CA HIS A 320 20.94 -1.54 14.18
C HIS A 320 19.69 -0.82 14.71
N ILE A 321 19.32 0.33 14.11
CA ILE A 321 18.08 1.04 14.47
C ILE A 321 16.86 0.16 14.25
N ARG A 322 16.79 -0.56 13.13
CA ARG A 322 15.66 -1.45 12.80
C ARG A 322 15.56 -2.61 13.78
N ASP A 323 16.68 -3.21 14.14
CA ASP A 323 16.72 -4.42 14.97
C ASP A 323 16.60 -4.09 16.48
N GLY A 324 16.38 -2.81 16.82
CA GLY A 324 16.24 -2.33 18.21
C GLY A 324 17.55 -2.31 18.99
N ASP A 325 18.66 -2.55 18.30
CA ASP A 325 19.98 -2.66 18.89
C ASP A 325 20.57 -1.24 18.93
N ALA A 326 20.30 -0.52 20.01
CA ALA A 326 20.88 0.80 20.24
C ALA A 326 22.39 0.65 20.45
N ALA A 327 23.14 0.50 19.37
CA ALA A 327 24.59 0.49 19.41
C ALA A 327 25.04 1.77 20.13
N GLN A 328 25.81 1.60 21.22
CA GLN A 328 26.45 2.72 21.91
C GLN A 328 27.14 3.61 20.85
N PRO A 329 26.87 4.93 20.82
CA PRO A 329 27.34 5.83 19.77
C PRO A 329 28.84 5.71 19.42
N GLY A 330 29.66 5.26 20.38
CA GLY A 330 31.10 5.09 20.23
C GLY A 330 31.58 4.03 19.22
N LYS A 331 30.76 3.05 18.79
CA LYS A 331 31.19 2.04 17.80
C LYS A 331 31.06 2.49 16.34
N LEU A 332 30.27 3.52 16.05
CA LEU A 332 30.13 4.07 14.68
C LEU A 332 31.30 5.01 14.31
N TYR A 333 31.96 5.60 15.30
CA TYR A 333 33.08 6.53 15.10
C TYR A 333 34.47 5.88 15.10
N SER A 334 34.60 4.61 15.49
CA SER A 334 35.91 3.93 15.56
C SER A 334 36.43 3.41 14.21
N ILE A 335 35.65 3.56 13.13
CA ILE A 335 36.02 3.11 11.77
C ILE A 335 36.91 4.14 11.03
N HIS A 336 37.17 5.33 11.60
CA HIS A 336 37.99 6.38 10.97
C HIS A 336 39.33 6.69 11.66
N GLN A 337 39.86 5.78 12.51
CA GLN A 337 41.17 5.97 13.14
C GLN A 337 42.16 4.81 12.92
N ARG A 338 42.13 4.17 11.74
CA ARG A 338 43.25 3.33 11.29
C ARG A 338 43.66 3.70 9.87
N THR A 339 44.41 4.79 9.77
CA THR A 339 45.45 5.03 8.76
C THR A 339 46.61 5.68 9.47
#